data_AF-A0AA41SFE1-F1
#
_entry.id   AF-A0AA41SFE1-F1
#
_cell.length_a   1.000
_cell.length_b   1.000
_cell.length_c   1.000
_cell.angle_alpha   90.00
_cell.angle_beta   90.00
_cell.angle_gamma   90.00
#
_symmetry.space_group_name_H-M   'P 1'
#
loop_
_entity.id
_entity.type
_entity.pdbx_description
1 polymer ?
#
loop_
_entity_poly.entity_id
_entity_poly.type
_entity_poly.pdbx_seq_one_letter_code
_entity_poly.pdbx_strand_id
1 'polypeptide(L)'
;KYYVVDSGYSNMLGYLAPYRGQRYHINDYPGNRGPRTAREKFNHAHSSLRNVIERCFGVLKARFPILKMMPPYILRKQRDIVIACCAIHNFIRRHAMEDDLFKEYGVDNMVIPGEGPSDPSDTTTYDNLSLVESQRRRREMDSYRDGIRIGMHLHYRLPL
;
A
#
# COMPACT_ATOMS: atom_id res chain seq x y z
N LYS A 1 -7.90 -0.94 14.64
CA LYS A 1 -6.64 -1.07 13.89
C LYS A 1 -6.99 -1.58 12.49
N TYR A 2 -6.35 -1.08 11.43
CA TYR A 2 -6.63 -1.46 10.04
C TYR A 2 -5.33 -1.59 9.24
N TYR A 3 -5.39 -2.31 8.13
CA TYR A 3 -4.34 -2.44 7.12
C TYR A 3 -4.73 -1.69 5.86
N VAL A 4 -3.80 -0.95 5.28
CA VAL A 4 -4.00 -0.23 4.01
C VAL A 4 -3.77 -1.22 2.88
N VAL A 5 -4.78 -1.43 2.02
CA VAL A 5 -4.79 -2.52 1.02
C VAL A 5 -5.09 -2.01 -0.38
N ASP A 6 -4.86 -2.86 -1.39
CA ASP A 6 -5.13 -2.49 -2.79
C ASP A 6 -6.62 -2.27 -3.05
N SER A 7 -6.89 -1.56 -4.14
CA SER A 7 -8.15 -1.54 -4.87
C SER A 7 -8.70 -2.94 -5.22
N GLY A 8 -7.82 -3.93 -5.43
CA GLY A 8 -8.19 -5.33 -5.66
C GLY A 8 -8.82 -6.00 -4.43
N TYR A 9 -8.54 -5.52 -3.23
CA TYR A 9 -9.14 -6.04 -1.99
C TYR A 9 -10.52 -5.42 -1.74
N SER A 10 -11.34 -6.15 -0.99
CA SER A 10 -12.61 -5.63 -0.48
C SER A 10 -12.38 -4.75 0.75
N ASN A 11 -13.16 -3.67 0.88
CA ASN A 11 -13.20 -2.86 2.10
C ASN A 11 -13.96 -3.62 3.20
N MET A 12 -13.27 -4.55 3.86
CA MET A 12 -13.82 -5.40 4.90
C MET A 12 -13.16 -5.13 6.25
N LEU A 13 -13.70 -5.72 7.33
CA LEU A 13 -13.23 -5.42 8.69
C LEU A 13 -11.71 -5.56 8.80
N GLY A 14 -11.04 -4.48 9.21
CA GLY A 14 -9.58 -4.44 9.33
C GLY A 14 -8.82 -4.11 8.04
N TYR A 15 -9.49 -3.95 6.90
CA TYR A 15 -8.90 -3.65 5.59
C TYR A 15 -9.44 -2.31 5.09
N LEU A 16 -8.56 -1.33 4.89
CA LEU A 16 -8.91 -0.01 4.38
C LEU A 16 -8.57 0.06 2.89
N ALA A 17 -9.57 -0.22 2.05
CA ALA A 17 -9.44 -0.16 0.59
C ALA A 17 -9.83 1.23 0.05
N PRO A 18 -9.22 1.68 -1.06
CA PRO A 18 -9.57 2.96 -1.69
C PRO A 18 -11.03 2.98 -2.19
N TYR A 19 -11.55 4.17 -2.46
CA TYR A 19 -12.84 4.30 -3.14
C TYR A 19 -12.71 3.82 -4.59
N ARG A 20 -13.57 2.88 -4.97
CA ARG A 20 -13.68 2.40 -6.37
C ARG A 20 -14.37 3.43 -7.25
N GLY A 21 -14.04 3.41 -8.54
CA GLY A 21 -14.63 4.31 -9.54
C GLY A 21 -14.20 5.78 -9.40
N GLN A 22 -13.08 6.03 -8.73
CA GLN A 22 -12.43 7.34 -8.63
C GLN A 22 -10.97 7.18 -9.07
N ARG A 23 -10.32 8.28 -9.44
CA ARG A 23 -8.87 8.30 -9.67
C ARG A 23 -8.12 7.81 -8.42
N TYR A 24 -7.01 7.11 -8.61
CA TYR A 24 -6.29 6.46 -7.52
C TYR A 24 -4.77 6.55 -7.67
N HIS A 25 -4.24 6.27 -8.85
CA HIS A 25 -2.80 6.26 -9.04
C HIS A 25 -2.22 7.67 -8.99
N ILE A 26 -0.99 7.81 -8.50
CA ILE A 26 -0.30 9.11 -8.45
C ILE A 26 -0.24 9.78 -9.84
N ASN A 27 -0.09 8.98 -10.89
CA ASN A 27 -0.08 9.43 -12.28
C ASN A 27 -1.45 9.92 -12.80
N ASP A 28 -2.55 9.62 -12.10
CA ASP A 28 -3.90 10.11 -12.43
C ASP A 28 -4.06 11.62 -12.09
N TYR A 29 -3.08 12.21 -11.39
CA TYR A 29 -3.07 13.60 -10.92
C TYR A 29 -1.87 14.41 -11.46
N PRO A 30 -1.76 14.61 -12.79
CA PRO A 30 -0.62 15.33 -13.36
C PRO A 30 -0.65 16.84 -13.06
N GLY A 31 0.50 17.40 -12.68
CA GLY A 31 0.73 18.84 -12.54
C GLY A 31 -0.20 19.54 -11.53
N ASN A 32 -0.83 20.66 -11.93
CA ASN A 32 -1.78 21.41 -11.10
C ASN A 32 -3.18 20.76 -10.99
N ARG A 33 -3.41 19.57 -11.57
CA ARG A 33 -4.73 18.89 -11.55
C ARG A 33 -4.82 17.88 -10.41
N GLY A 34 -4.69 18.38 -9.20
CA GLY A 34 -4.81 17.60 -7.97
C GLY A 34 -6.21 16.97 -7.76
N PRO A 35 -6.36 16.17 -6.70
CA PRO A 35 -7.63 15.56 -6.33
C PRO A 35 -8.71 16.62 -6.05
N ARG A 36 -9.85 16.48 -6.71
CA ARG A 36 -10.95 17.46 -6.69
C ARG A 36 -12.00 17.11 -5.65
N THR A 37 -12.40 15.83 -5.61
CA THR A 37 -13.43 15.37 -4.69
C THR A 37 -12.81 14.92 -3.37
N ALA A 38 -13.60 14.92 -2.29
CA ALA A 38 -13.12 14.39 -1.01
C ALA A 38 -12.70 12.92 -1.12
N ARG A 39 -13.36 12.12 -1.99
CA ARG A 39 -12.98 10.74 -2.27
C ARG A 39 -11.65 10.65 -3.02
N GLU A 40 -11.42 11.50 -4.01
CA GLU A 40 -10.13 11.59 -4.69
C GLU A 40 -9.01 12.04 -3.74
N LYS A 41 -9.27 12.97 -2.82
CA LYS A 41 -8.27 13.39 -1.82
C LYS A 41 -7.88 12.24 -0.91
N PHE A 42 -8.87 11.46 -0.46
CA PHE A 42 -8.62 10.23 0.28
C PHE A 42 -7.79 9.23 -0.54
N ASN A 43 -8.21 8.94 -1.78
CA ASN A 43 -7.51 8.00 -2.65
C ASN A 43 -6.08 8.44 -2.95
N HIS A 44 -5.84 9.73 -3.18
CA HIS A 44 -4.50 10.27 -3.39
C HIS A 44 -3.60 10.07 -2.17
N ALA A 45 -4.10 10.37 -0.97
CA ALA A 45 -3.33 10.13 0.27
C ALA A 45 -3.12 8.64 0.53
N HIS A 46 -4.14 7.81 0.26
CA HIS A 46 -4.04 6.36 0.36
C HIS A 46 -2.97 5.82 -0.59
N SER A 47 -2.99 6.23 -1.86
CA SER A 47 -1.97 5.89 -2.86
C SER A 47 -0.58 6.41 -2.49
N SER A 48 -0.47 7.62 -1.92
CA SER A 48 0.81 8.17 -1.44
C SER A 48 1.42 7.31 -0.33
N LEU A 49 0.60 6.86 0.63
CA LEU A 49 1.05 5.96 1.69
C LEU A 49 1.46 4.59 1.14
N ARG A 50 0.69 4.07 0.18
CA ARG A 50 1.00 2.85 -0.58
C ARG A 50 2.35 2.96 -1.29
N ASN A 51 2.59 4.07 -1.98
CA ASN A 51 3.83 4.34 -2.69
C ASN A 51 5.05 4.29 -1.77
N VAL A 52 4.94 4.79 -0.53
CA VAL A 52 6.04 4.67 0.45
C VAL A 52 6.34 3.21 0.77
N ILE A 53 5.30 2.37 0.95
CA ILE A 53 5.47 0.93 1.24
C ILE A 53 6.09 0.22 0.03
N GLU A 54 5.56 0.46 -1.16
CA GLU A 54 6.05 -0.10 -2.43
C GLU A 54 7.52 0.28 -2.64
N ARG A 55 7.90 1.56 -2.46
CA ARG A 55 9.30 2.01 -2.54
C ARG A 55 10.23 1.29 -1.56
N CYS A 56 9.81 1.08 -0.31
CA CYS A 56 10.58 0.32 0.67
C CYS A 56 10.84 -1.12 0.20
N PHE A 57 9.81 -1.81 -0.31
CA PHE A 57 9.98 -3.16 -0.88
C PHE A 57 10.80 -3.15 -2.17
N GLY A 58 10.70 -2.08 -2.97
CA GLY A 58 11.53 -1.81 -4.14
C GLY A 58 13.01 -1.84 -3.82
N VAL A 59 13.44 -1.02 -2.85
CA VAL A 59 14.83 -0.99 -2.39
C VAL A 59 15.27 -2.36 -1.88
N LEU A 60 14.42 -3.03 -1.10
CA LEU A 60 14.72 -4.35 -0.56
C LEU A 60 14.99 -5.36 -1.68
N LYS A 61 14.11 -5.42 -2.70
CA LYS A 61 14.23 -6.33 -3.85
C LYS A 61 15.37 -5.93 -4.79
N ALA A 62 15.67 -4.64 -4.94
CA ALA A 62 16.80 -4.17 -5.73
C ALA A 62 18.12 -4.58 -5.08
N ARG A 63 18.23 -4.43 -3.75
CA ARG A 63 19.40 -4.82 -2.98
C ARG A 63 19.60 -6.33 -2.90
N PHE A 64 18.52 -7.09 -2.79
CA PHE A 64 18.56 -8.55 -2.67
C PHE A 64 17.79 -9.20 -3.82
N PRO A 65 18.40 -9.37 -5.01
CA PRO A 65 17.75 -9.97 -6.17
C PRO A 65 17.20 -11.38 -5.94
N ILE A 66 17.73 -12.11 -4.95
CA ILE A 66 17.19 -13.42 -4.52
C ILE A 66 15.71 -13.34 -4.11
N LEU A 67 15.24 -12.18 -3.68
CA LEU A 67 13.82 -11.96 -3.34
C LEU A 67 12.93 -11.79 -4.58
N LYS A 68 13.50 -11.45 -5.74
CA LYS A 68 12.77 -11.39 -7.02
C LYS A 68 12.64 -12.77 -7.64
N MET A 69 13.69 -13.59 -7.53
CA MET A 69 13.75 -14.94 -8.07
C MET A 69 14.22 -15.90 -7.00
N MET A 70 13.32 -16.24 -6.07
CA MET A 70 13.61 -17.16 -4.97
C MET A 70 13.88 -18.56 -5.53
N PRO A 71 15.06 -19.16 -5.30
CA PRO A 71 15.32 -20.54 -5.68
C PRO A 71 14.32 -21.49 -4.98
N PRO A 72 14.11 -22.72 -5.50
CA PRO A 72 13.14 -23.68 -4.96
C PRO A 72 13.64 -24.35 -3.67
N TYR A 73 13.96 -23.56 -2.65
CA TYR A 73 14.22 -24.04 -1.31
C TYR A 73 12.91 -24.41 -0.60
N ILE A 74 13.00 -25.26 0.40
CA ILE A 74 11.87 -25.52 1.30
C ILE A 74 11.38 -24.21 1.95
N LEU A 75 10.07 -24.12 2.22
CA LEU A 75 9.42 -22.90 2.71
C LEU A 75 10.11 -22.29 3.94
N ARG A 76 10.59 -23.14 4.87
CA ARG A 76 11.34 -22.67 6.06
C ARG A 76 12.58 -21.87 5.67
N LYS A 77 13.35 -22.37 4.70
CA LYS A 77 14.55 -21.70 4.21
C LYS A 77 14.23 -20.43 3.42
N GLN A 78 13.17 -20.44 2.61
CA GLN A 78 12.71 -19.22 1.93
C GLN A 78 12.32 -18.12 2.93
N ARG A 79 11.56 -18.47 3.98
CA ARG A 79 11.23 -17.56 5.09
C ARG A 79 12.48 -17.00 5.75
N ASP A 80 13.45 -17.85 6.08
CA ASP A 80 14.67 -17.42 6.77
C ASP A 80 15.50 -16.48 5.89
N ILE A 81 15.54 -16.70 4.57
CA ILE A 81 16.15 -15.78 3.59
C ILE A 81 15.47 -14.41 3.64
N VAL A 82 14.12 -14.37 3.61
CA VAL A 82 13.36 -13.11 3.68
C VAL A 82 13.69 -12.35 4.98
N ILE A 83 13.69 -13.04 6.12
CA ILE A 83 14.01 -12.44 7.43
C ILE A 83 15.43 -11.89 7.44
N ALA A 84 16.42 -12.66 6.95
CA ALA A 84 17.82 -12.23 6.89
C ALA A 84 17.98 -10.98 6.02
N CYS A 85 17.35 -10.95 4.83
CA CYS A 85 17.38 -9.78 3.95
C CYS A 85 16.77 -8.54 4.64
N CYS A 86 15.63 -8.68 5.30
CA CYS A 86 15.01 -7.58 6.06
C CYS A 86 15.89 -7.09 7.21
N ALA A 87 16.54 -7.99 7.95
CA ALA A 87 17.43 -7.64 9.05
C ALA A 87 18.64 -6.82 8.55
N ILE A 88 19.31 -7.29 7.49
CA ILE A 88 20.45 -6.60 6.88
C ILE A 88 20.01 -5.26 6.27
N HIS A 89 18.86 -5.22 5.58
CA HIS A 89 18.29 -3.98 5.05
C HIS A 89 18.10 -2.92 6.15
N ASN A 90 17.48 -3.32 7.26
CA ASN A 90 17.22 -2.43 8.38
C ASN A 90 18.52 -1.97 9.06
N PHE A 91 19.51 -2.85 9.13
CA PHE A 91 20.83 -2.48 9.64
C PHE A 91 21.48 -1.41 8.76
N ILE A 92 21.49 -1.60 7.44
CA ILE A 92 22.04 -0.63 6.47
C ILE A 92 21.28 0.69 6.57
N ARG A 93 19.94 0.66 6.61
CA ARG A 93 19.11 1.88 6.72
C ARG A 93 19.45 2.74 7.94
N ARG A 94 19.90 2.14 9.03
CA ARG A 94 20.25 2.85 10.27
C ARG A 94 21.67 3.41 10.28
N HIS A 95 22.60 2.82 9.53
CA HIS A 95 24.03 3.11 9.67
C HIS A 95 24.70 3.65 8.39
N ALA A 96 24.14 3.38 7.21
CA ALA A 96 24.67 3.87 5.94
C ALA A 96 23.94 5.15 5.53
N MET A 97 24.48 6.31 5.92
CA MET A 97 23.86 7.62 5.68
C MET A 97 23.77 7.99 4.19
N GLU A 98 24.62 7.42 3.33
CA GLU A 98 24.75 7.80 1.92
C GLU A 98 24.47 6.65 0.93
N ASP A 99 23.59 5.74 1.28
CA ASP A 99 23.26 4.61 0.39
C ASP A 99 22.50 5.04 -0.87
N ASP A 100 23.04 4.68 -2.04
CA ASP A 100 22.51 5.11 -3.34
C ASP A 100 21.12 4.55 -3.65
N LEU A 101 20.81 3.32 -3.23
CA LEU A 101 19.48 2.75 -3.44
C LEU A 101 18.43 3.49 -2.61
N PHE A 102 18.77 3.91 -1.39
CA PHE A 102 17.84 4.75 -0.60
C PHE A 102 17.65 6.15 -1.20
N LYS A 103 18.66 6.72 -1.87
CA LYS A 103 18.55 7.99 -2.58
C LYS A 103 17.68 7.85 -3.83
N GLU A 104 17.97 6.86 -4.67
CA GLU A 104 17.24 6.59 -5.92
C GLU A 104 15.75 6.36 -5.66
N TYR A 105 15.43 5.50 -4.69
CA TYR A 105 14.04 5.19 -4.32
C TYR A 105 13.43 6.20 -3.33
N GLY A 106 14.18 7.23 -2.93
CA GLY A 106 13.71 8.29 -2.04
C GLY A 106 12.77 9.30 -2.72
N VAL A 107 12.70 9.30 -4.05
CA VAL A 107 11.93 10.27 -4.83
C VAL A 107 10.42 10.01 -4.71
N ASP A 108 9.65 11.02 -4.27
CA ASP A 108 8.23 10.88 -3.88
C ASP A 108 7.26 10.46 -5.00
N ASN A 109 7.69 10.57 -6.27
CA ASN A 109 6.89 10.18 -7.44
C ASN A 109 7.48 8.98 -8.21
N MET A 110 8.44 8.25 -7.63
CA MET A 110 8.97 7.06 -8.29
C MET A 110 7.91 5.96 -8.34
N VAL A 111 7.59 5.49 -9.55
CA VAL A 111 6.73 4.33 -9.77
C VAL A 111 7.60 3.09 -9.97
N ILE A 112 7.33 2.02 -9.23
CA ILE A 112 8.10 0.77 -9.34
C ILE A 112 7.53 -0.10 -10.47
N PRO A 113 8.33 -0.41 -11.52
CA PRO A 113 7.87 -1.28 -12.60
C PRO A 113 7.58 -2.70 -12.10
N GLY A 114 6.42 -3.24 -12.48
CA GLY A 114 6.05 -4.63 -12.20
C GLY A 114 5.24 -4.86 -10.91
N GLU A 115 5.03 -3.83 -10.08
CA GLU A 115 4.03 -3.85 -9.00
C GLU A 115 2.70 -3.28 -9.52
N GLY A 116 2.19 -3.88 -10.61
CA GLY A 116 0.83 -3.62 -11.09
C GLY A 116 -0.23 -4.11 -10.09
N PRO A 117 -1.50 -3.73 -10.26
CA PRO A 117 -2.57 -4.13 -9.36
C PRO A 117 -2.52 -5.65 -9.17
N SER A 118 -2.45 -6.10 -7.92
CA SER A 118 -2.47 -7.52 -7.58
C SER A 118 -3.69 -8.15 -8.26
N ASP A 119 -3.46 -9.18 -9.07
CA ASP A 119 -4.52 -9.91 -9.76
C ASP A 119 -5.55 -10.39 -8.70
N PRO A 120 -6.85 -10.08 -8.84
CA PRO A 120 -7.86 -10.49 -7.86
C PRO A 120 -7.95 -12.00 -7.62
N SER A 121 -7.33 -12.80 -8.50
CA SER A 121 -7.36 -14.27 -8.50
C SER A 121 -6.70 -14.90 -7.27
N ASP A 122 -5.83 -14.19 -6.54
CA ASP A 122 -5.09 -14.72 -5.38
C ASP A 122 -5.80 -14.54 -4.02
N THR A 123 -7.12 -14.29 -4.05
CA THR A 123 -7.90 -14.12 -2.81
C THR A 123 -8.30 -15.47 -2.23
N THR A 124 -7.47 -16.04 -1.36
CA THR A 124 -7.88 -17.13 -0.46
C THR A 124 -8.87 -16.57 0.58
N THR A 125 -10.13 -16.50 0.19
CA THR A 125 -11.25 -16.13 1.08
C THR A 125 -11.61 -17.35 1.93
N TYR A 126 -10.99 -17.52 3.09
CA TYR A 126 -11.50 -18.41 4.13
C TYR A 126 -12.43 -17.62 5.07
N ASP A 127 -13.54 -17.10 4.54
CA ASP A 127 -14.56 -16.44 5.35
C ASP A 127 -15.82 -17.34 5.38
N ASN A 128 -15.85 -18.27 6.35
CA ASN A 128 -17.05 -19.02 6.73
C ASN A 128 -18.00 -18.11 7.53
N LEU A 129 -18.37 -16.95 6.98
CA LEU A 129 -19.25 -15.97 7.61
C LEU A 129 -20.59 -15.91 6.88
N SER A 130 -21.67 -15.75 7.66
CA SER A 130 -22.99 -15.54 7.06
C SER A 130 -22.99 -14.28 6.17
N LEU A 131 -23.75 -14.31 5.08
CA LEU A 131 -23.86 -13.18 4.16
C LEU A 131 -24.26 -11.89 4.88
N VAL A 132 -25.14 -11.98 5.88
CA VAL A 132 -25.59 -10.84 6.69
C VAL A 132 -24.44 -10.23 7.49
N GLU A 133 -23.63 -11.06 8.13
CA GLU A 133 -22.50 -10.58 8.93
C GLU A 133 -21.40 -9.96 8.03
N SER A 134 -21.16 -10.56 6.85
CA SER A 134 -20.26 -9.98 5.85
C SER A 134 -20.72 -8.61 5.35
N GLN A 135 -22.04 -8.40 5.18
CA GLN A 135 -22.61 -7.13 4.76
C GLN A 135 -22.51 -6.08 5.86
N ARG A 136 -22.79 -6.47 7.10
CA ARG A 136 -22.65 -5.60 8.27
C ARG A 136 -21.21 -5.10 8.41
N ARG A 137 -20.23 -6.02 8.40
CA ARG A 137 -18.80 -5.68 8.51
C ARG A 137 -18.32 -4.75 7.39
N ARG A 138 -18.82 -4.92 6.16
CA ARG A 138 -18.52 -4.02 5.03
C ARG A 138 -19.06 -2.61 5.28
N ARG A 139 -20.32 -2.48 5.70
CA ARG A 139 -20.94 -1.17 6.01
C ARG A 139 -20.21 -0.44 7.13
N GLU A 140 -19.81 -1.17 8.17
CA GLU A 140 -19.03 -0.60 9.27
C GLU A 140 -17.70 -0.01 8.77
N MET A 141 -16.99 -0.72 7.90
CA MET A 141 -15.73 -0.23 7.33
C MET A 141 -15.90 0.87 6.30
N ASP A 142 -16.98 0.87 5.53
CA ASP A 142 -17.32 1.97 4.63
C ASP A 142 -17.57 3.26 5.44
N SER A 143 -18.32 3.16 6.53
CA SER A 143 -18.55 4.28 7.46
C SER A 143 -17.25 4.76 8.10
N TYR A 144 -16.39 3.83 8.53
CA TYR A 144 -15.08 4.17 9.09
C TYR A 144 -14.19 4.93 8.09
N ARG A 145 -14.12 4.46 6.84
CA ARG A 145 -13.40 5.14 5.76
C ARG A 145 -13.99 6.53 5.48
N ASP A 146 -15.31 6.65 5.46
CA ASP A 146 -15.99 7.94 5.28
C ASP A 146 -15.67 8.91 6.41
N GLY A 147 -15.55 8.46 7.65
CA GLY A 147 -15.10 9.26 8.78
C GLY A 147 -13.70 9.84 8.56
N ILE A 148 -12.73 9.01 8.14
CA ILE A 148 -11.36 9.46 7.81
C ILE A 148 -11.41 10.50 6.68
N ARG A 149 -12.15 10.20 5.61
CA ARG A 149 -12.30 11.11 4.46
C ARG A 149 -12.85 12.48 4.90
N ILE A 150 -13.87 12.50 5.76
CA ILE A 150 -14.46 13.74 6.26
C ILE A 150 -13.44 14.52 7.08
N GLY A 151 -12.73 13.86 8.01
CA GLY A 151 -11.67 14.47 8.80
C GLY A 151 -10.58 15.10 7.94
N MET A 152 -10.10 14.37 6.91
CA MET A 152 -9.15 14.91 5.94
C MET A 152 -9.70 16.16 5.24
N HIS A 153 -10.93 16.09 4.70
CA HIS A 153 -11.52 17.21 3.95
C HIS A 153 -11.72 18.47 4.80
N LEU A 154 -11.99 18.32 6.10
CA LEU A 154 -12.11 19.43 7.04
C LEU A 154 -10.74 20.05 7.37
N HIS A 155 -9.70 19.23 7.57
CA HIS A 155 -8.34 19.72 7.83
C HIS A 155 -7.70 20.40 6.61
N TYR A 156 -7.95 19.93 5.39
CA TYR A 156 -7.48 20.57 4.14
C TYR A 156 -8.24 21.87 3.77
N ARG A 157 -9.16 22.36 4.62
CA ARG A 157 -9.91 23.62 4.43
C ARG A 157 -9.44 24.78 5.31
N LEU A 158 -8.50 24.56 6.23
CA LEU A 158 -7.90 25.64 7.00
C LEU A 158 -6.68 26.19 6.23
N PRO A 159 -6.61 27.49 5.94
CA PRO A 159 -5.41 28.07 5.36
C PRO A 159 -4.26 27.98 6.36
N LEU A 160 -3.06 27.69 5.86
CA LEU A 160 -1.81 28.02 6.54
C LEU A 160 -1.65 29.55 6.58
#